data_AF-A0A6J1VSX8-F1
#
_entry.id   AF-A0A6J1VSX8-F1
#
_cell.length_a   1.000
_cell.length_b   1.000
_cell.length_c   1.000
_cell.angle_alpha   90.00
_cell.angle_beta   90.00
_cell.angle_gamma   90.00
#
_symmetry.space_group_name_H-M   'P 1'
#
loop_
_entity.id
_entity.type
_entity.pdbx_description
1 polymer ?
#
loop_
_entity_poly.entity_id
_entity_poly.type
_entity_poly.pdbx_seq_one_letter_code
_entity_poly.pdbx_strand_id
1 'polypeptide(L)'
;MKMHFSIPLSEEQLEKFGGRYVVEQVFLQGLIKCLIFGNRLVPFKHHLSFQLRRVFGKGMPSFPPKFFLTMTKSMADERRTQLEQYLQNVSVDPSVTNSDVFISFFRKLQQETFKIQTQQAFLDVYLPDGRYLRIDVQTSDTAERVLEVISYKIELSRELIRYFGLFLIHDHNNGQISVLKKLAEFELPYVSLRSAKESACKIGIRKWYMDPSLDKVLMDCRTSVNLLYMQVVQELEMSWVKPTEEQRQKLLMLQKAPNKLKFLELVRESQHYGYIQLVPCSCDYPELGCTATIHVGNNEISCCIKLPSNQIKEVNFKINRIRCWQVTFLGSILGHGLDQFLELRIEYNESDKWKWIVFNTKQAFLLSSCLKKIISEQLMTTTKNDQEMQIEHPELDTAKKVSIRPSQIFHSGFKSRKWLHSSRSNEDDCVFEKISEEDL
;
A
#
# COMPACT_ATOMS: atom_id res chain seq x y z
N MET A 1 7.66 8.42 -2.62
CA MET A 1 7.46 7.04 -2.12
C MET A 1 6.90 6.22 -3.29
N LYS A 2 7.58 5.15 -3.72
CA LYS A 2 7.23 4.38 -4.94
C LYS A 2 5.81 3.82 -4.88
N MET A 3 4.95 4.23 -5.81
CA MET A 3 3.61 3.65 -5.94
C MET A 3 3.65 2.25 -6.55
N HIS A 4 2.56 1.51 -6.41
CA HIS A 4 2.42 0.19 -7.04
C HIS A 4 1.32 0.20 -8.08
N PHE A 5 1.72 0.04 -9.34
CA PHE A 5 0.84 -0.18 -10.49
C PHE A 5 0.94 -1.63 -10.94
N SER A 6 -0.19 -2.25 -11.23
CA SER A 6 -0.25 -3.60 -11.81
C SER A 6 -1.28 -3.68 -12.93
N ILE A 7 -1.03 -4.56 -13.88
CA ILE A 7 -1.92 -4.85 -15.01
C ILE A 7 -2.10 -6.37 -15.08
N PRO A 8 -2.88 -6.99 -14.17
CA PRO A 8 -2.92 -8.45 -14.03
C PRO A 8 -3.74 -9.13 -15.14
N LEU A 9 -4.70 -8.44 -15.76
CA LEU A 9 -5.62 -9.00 -16.75
C LEU A 9 -5.75 -8.09 -17.97
N SER A 10 -5.84 -8.73 -19.13
CA SER A 10 -6.24 -8.15 -20.40
C SER A 10 -7.47 -8.90 -20.91
N GLU A 11 -8.57 -8.19 -21.14
CA GLU A 11 -9.81 -8.76 -21.67
C GLU A 11 -10.00 -8.32 -23.12
N GLU A 12 -10.28 -9.26 -24.03
CA GLU A 12 -10.73 -8.92 -25.38
C GLU A 12 -12.23 -8.62 -25.35
N GLN A 13 -12.61 -7.45 -25.87
CA GLN A 13 -14.00 -7.06 -26.04
C GLN A 13 -14.33 -6.83 -27.52
N LEU A 14 -15.58 -7.12 -27.86
CA LEU A 14 -16.16 -6.89 -29.18
C LEU A 14 -16.87 -5.53 -29.19
N GLU A 15 -16.50 -4.66 -30.13
CA GLU A 15 -17.27 -3.47 -30.45
C GLU A 15 -18.63 -3.87 -31.05
N LYS A 16 -19.62 -2.97 -30.91
CA LYS A 16 -20.95 -3.12 -31.50
C LYS A 16 -20.92 -3.33 -33.03
N PHE A 17 -19.82 -2.99 -33.69
CA PHE A 17 -19.62 -3.10 -35.14
C PHE A 17 -18.61 -4.19 -35.55
N GLY A 18 -18.27 -5.13 -34.65
CA GLY A 18 -17.45 -6.31 -34.99
C GLY A 18 -15.93 -6.13 -34.88
N GLY A 19 -15.43 -4.95 -34.49
CA GLY A 19 -14.02 -4.75 -34.15
C GLY A 19 -13.64 -5.40 -32.82
N ARG A 20 -12.48 -6.05 -32.75
CA ARG A 20 -11.92 -6.58 -31.47
C ARG A 20 -10.96 -5.56 -30.88
N TYR A 21 -11.06 -5.31 -29.57
CA TYR A 21 -10.11 -4.47 -28.85
C TYR A 21 -9.75 -5.08 -27.49
N VAL A 22 -8.53 -4.83 -27.03
CA VAL A 22 -8.04 -5.32 -25.74
C VAL A 22 -8.25 -4.24 -24.68
N VAL A 23 -8.86 -4.61 -23.56
CA VAL A 23 -9.02 -3.79 -22.36
C VAL A 23 -8.01 -4.25 -21.31
N GLU A 24 -7.11 -3.36 -20.93
CA GLU A 24 -6.17 -3.61 -19.83
C GLU A 24 -6.79 -3.09 -18.53
N GLN A 25 -6.78 -3.90 -17.47
CA GLN A 25 -7.22 -3.44 -16.16
C GLN A 25 -6.00 -2.98 -15.36
N VAL A 26 -5.85 -1.67 -15.16
CA VAL A 26 -4.76 -1.14 -14.33
C VAL A 26 -5.23 -0.99 -12.90
N PHE A 27 -4.54 -1.64 -11.99
CA PHE A 27 -4.78 -1.56 -10.56
C PHE A 27 -3.73 -0.66 -9.92
N LEU A 28 -4.21 0.38 -9.25
CA LEU A 28 -3.39 1.20 -8.35
C LEU A 28 -3.57 0.69 -6.92
N GLN A 29 -2.51 0.12 -6.36
CA GLN A 29 -2.51 -0.50 -5.02
C GLN A 29 -3.69 -1.48 -4.80
N GLY A 30 -4.07 -2.23 -5.83
CA GLY A 30 -5.06 -3.32 -5.76
C GLY A 30 -6.54 -2.96 -5.77
N LEU A 31 -6.92 -1.69 -5.61
CA LEU A 31 -8.34 -1.33 -5.42
C LEU A 31 -8.94 -0.45 -6.51
N ILE A 32 -8.20 0.53 -7.03
CA ILE A 32 -8.71 1.32 -8.15
C ILE A 32 -8.48 0.50 -9.42
N LYS A 33 -9.56 -0.15 -9.88
CA LYS A 33 -9.68 -0.64 -11.25
C LYS A 33 -9.79 0.59 -12.15
N CYS A 34 -8.73 0.95 -12.85
CA CYS A 34 -8.82 1.81 -14.02
C CYS A 34 -9.00 0.90 -15.24
N LEU A 35 -10.16 0.97 -15.90
CA LEU A 35 -10.42 0.26 -17.14
C LEU A 35 -9.81 1.05 -18.26
N ILE A 36 -8.93 0.40 -19.00
CA ILE A 36 -8.16 1.07 -20.02
C ILE A 36 -8.58 0.49 -21.38
N PHE A 37 -9.41 1.24 -22.12
CA PHE A 37 -10.09 0.81 -23.37
C PHE A 37 -9.19 0.91 -24.61
N GLY A 38 -8.97 -0.22 -25.31
CA GLY A 38 -8.02 -0.43 -26.43
C GLY A 38 -7.91 0.65 -27.51
N ASN A 39 -9.03 1.17 -28.01
CA ASN A 39 -9.00 2.11 -29.15
C ASN A 39 -8.76 3.59 -28.74
N ARG A 40 -8.93 3.96 -27.46
CA ARG A 40 -8.63 5.31 -26.92
C ARG A 40 -7.34 5.37 -26.09
N LEU A 41 -6.76 4.19 -25.87
CA LEU A 41 -5.65 3.87 -24.97
C LEU A 41 -4.30 4.43 -25.39
N VAL A 42 -4.00 4.23 -26.66
CA VAL A 42 -2.69 4.48 -27.21
C VAL A 42 -2.42 5.98 -27.34
N PRO A 43 -3.38 6.83 -27.77
CA PRO A 43 -3.24 8.28 -27.68
C PRO A 43 -3.11 8.76 -26.23
N PHE A 44 -3.88 8.20 -25.31
CA PHE A 44 -3.96 8.68 -23.91
C PHE A 44 -2.66 8.39 -23.13
N LYS A 45 -2.13 7.15 -23.19
CA LYS A 45 -0.86 6.81 -22.54
C LYS A 45 0.36 7.43 -23.24
N HIS A 46 0.33 7.56 -24.57
CA HIS A 46 1.37 8.29 -25.30
C HIS A 46 1.34 9.78 -24.97
N HIS A 47 0.15 10.37 -24.76
CA HIS A 47 0.01 11.74 -24.30
C HIS A 47 0.64 11.91 -22.91
N LEU A 48 0.37 11.02 -21.95
CA LEU A 48 1.06 11.05 -20.66
C LEU A 48 2.57 11.00 -20.83
N SER A 49 3.07 10.02 -21.58
CA SER A 49 4.51 9.86 -21.78
C SER A 49 5.16 11.06 -22.48
N PHE A 50 4.47 11.64 -23.44
CA PHE A 50 4.88 12.87 -24.13
C PHE A 50 4.91 14.06 -23.18
N GLN A 51 3.85 14.29 -22.39
CA GLN A 51 3.80 15.38 -21.42
C GLN A 51 4.87 15.21 -20.33
N LEU A 52 5.05 13.99 -19.83
CA LEU A 52 6.10 13.69 -18.86
C LEU A 52 7.50 13.93 -19.44
N ARG A 53 7.79 13.46 -20.66
CA ARG A 53 9.06 13.76 -21.34
C ARG A 53 9.26 15.25 -21.60
N ARG A 54 8.18 15.99 -21.87
CA ARG A 54 8.24 17.44 -22.08
C ARG A 54 8.59 18.19 -20.80
N VAL A 55 8.06 17.76 -19.65
CA VAL A 55 8.29 18.43 -18.36
C VAL A 55 9.59 17.97 -17.68
N PHE A 56 9.88 16.66 -17.71
CA PHE A 56 10.99 16.04 -16.97
C PHE A 56 12.18 15.64 -17.86
N GLY A 57 12.08 15.83 -19.19
CA GLY A 57 13.17 15.62 -20.12
C GLY A 57 13.49 14.14 -20.44
N LYS A 58 14.74 13.91 -20.89
CA LYS A 58 15.21 12.61 -21.43
C LYS A 58 15.38 11.52 -20.38
N GLY A 59 15.31 11.83 -19.08
CA GLY A 59 15.41 10.86 -17.99
C GLY A 59 14.17 9.97 -17.82
N MET A 60 13.08 10.26 -18.52
CA MET A 60 11.85 9.48 -18.44
C MET A 60 11.96 8.14 -19.17
N PRO A 61 11.38 7.05 -18.62
CA PRO A 61 11.40 5.74 -19.27
C PRO A 61 10.76 5.79 -20.66
N SER A 62 11.26 4.96 -21.58
CA SER A 62 10.70 4.82 -22.91
C SER A 62 9.29 4.22 -22.84
N PHE A 63 8.37 4.75 -23.65
CA PHE A 63 7.03 4.19 -23.70
C PHE A 63 7.03 2.95 -24.61
N PRO A 64 6.34 1.85 -24.24
CA PRO A 64 6.29 0.65 -25.07
C PRO A 64 5.74 0.94 -26.48
N PRO A 65 6.44 0.50 -27.55
CA PRO A 65 6.11 0.86 -28.93
C PRO A 65 4.74 0.33 -29.35
N LYS A 66 4.12 0.97 -30.35
CA LYS A 66 2.86 0.49 -30.97
C LYS A 66 3.18 -0.66 -31.92
N PHE A 67 2.29 -1.64 -32.01
CA PHE A 67 2.31 -2.60 -33.11
C PHE A 67 1.19 -2.23 -34.07
N PHE A 68 1.52 -2.12 -35.36
CA PHE A 68 0.61 -1.72 -36.43
C PHE A 68 -0.15 -2.91 -37.02
N LEU A 69 0.21 -4.13 -36.63
CA LEU A 69 -0.43 -5.39 -37.01
C LEU A 69 -1.16 -6.00 -35.80
N THR A 70 -2.09 -6.92 -36.08
CA THR A 70 -2.79 -7.72 -35.05
C THR A 70 -1.76 -8.43 -34.17
N MET A 71 -1.80 -8.19 -32.86
CA MET A 71 -0.90 -8.83 -31.91
C MET A 71 -1.28 -10.29 -31.70
N THR A 72 -0.27 -11.16 -31.59
CA THR A 72 -0.48 -12.48 -30.98
C THR A 72 -0.69 -12.32 -29.47
N LYS A 73 -1.28 -13.34 -28.84
CA LYS A 73 -1.46 -13.37 -27.38
C LYS A 73 -0.14 -13.17 -26.62
N SER A 74 0.96 -13.72 -27.12
CA SER A 74 2.30 -13.56 -26.53
C SER A 74 2.78 -12.11 -26.59
N MET A 75 2.62 -11.44 -27.74
CA MET A 75 3.01 -10.04 -27.91
C MET A 75 2.17 -9.10 -27.05
N ALA A 76 0.87 -9.40 -26.89
CA ALA A 76 -0.01 -8.66 -25.98
C ALA A 76 0.42 -8.82 -24.51
N ASP A 77 0.76 -10.04 -24.09
CA ASP A 77 1.27 -10.33 -22.74
C ASP A 77 2.60 -9.60 -22.45
N GLU A 78 3.50 -9.56 -23.43
CA GLU A 78 4.78 -8.86 -23.33
C GLU A 78 4.59 -7.34 -23.22
N ARG A 79 3.79 -6.76 -24.12
CA ARG A 79 3.45 -5.34 -24.09
C ARG A 79 2.80 -4.93 -22.76
N ARG A 80 1.87 -5.74 -22.24
CA ARG A 80 1.24 -5.53 -20.94
C ARG A 80 2.29 -5.43 -19.82
N THR A 81 3.27 -6.33 -19.85
CA THR A 81 4.39 -6.35 -18.88
C THR A 81 5.25 -5.09 -19.02
N GLN A 82 5.57 -4.67 -20.25
CA GLN A 82 6.33 -3.43 -20.50
C GLN A 82 5.56 -2.18 -20.04
N LEU A 83 4.23 -2.16 -20.20
CA LEU A 83 3.37 -1.06 -19.74
C LEU A 83 3.30 -0.99 -18.22
N GLU A 84 3.21 -2.13 -17.55
CA GLU A 84 3.29 -2.22 -16.09
C GLU A 84 4.63 -1.68 -15.57
N GLN A 85 5.73 -2.12 -16.17
CA GLN A 85 7.09 -1.64 -15.85
C GLN A 85 7.24 -0.14 -16.09
N TYR A 86 6.70 0.38 -17.20
CA TYR A 86 6.70 1.81 -17.48
C TYR A 86 6.01 2.60 -16.36
N LEU A 87 4.78 2.22 -15.97
CA LEU A 87 4.05 2.89 -14.90
C LEU A 87 4.76 2.78 -13.55
N GLN A 88 5.31 1.62 -13.24
CA GLN A 88 6.13 1.41 -12.04
C GLN A 88 7.33 2.35 -12.01
N ASN A 89 8.07 2.47 -13.12
CA ASN A 89 9.28 3.29 -13.23
C ASN A 89 8.98 4.79 -13.19
N VAL A 90 7.91 5.24 -13.86
CA VAL A 90 7.44 6.63 -13.79
C VAL A 90 7.11 7.03 -12.35
N SER A 91 6.59 6.10 -11.56
CA SER A 91 6.16 6.36 -10.17
C SER A 91 7.27 6.24 -9.12
N VAL A 92 8.52 6.00 -9.55
CA VAL A 92 9.68 5.97 -8.63
C VAL A 92 10.01 7.37 -8.14
N ASP A 93 9.95 8.36 -9.03
CA ASP A 93 10.31 9.74 -8.73
C ASP A 93 9.12 10.51 -8.11
N PRO A 94 9.22 10.96 -6.85
CA PRO A 94 8.16 11.75 -6.20
C PRO A 94 7.83 13.06 -6.92
N SER A 95 8.80 13.68 -7.60
CA SER A 95 8.57 14.93 -8.34
C SER A 95 7.60 14.71 -9.51
N VAL A 96 7.66 13.53 -10.13
CA VAL A 96 6.74 13.12 -11.19
C VAL A 96 5.37 12.82 -10.61
N THR A 97 5.29 12.07 -9.51
CA THR A 97 4.00 11.67 -8.93
C THR A 97 3.19 12.83 -8.37
N ASN A 98 3.87 13.88 -7.92
CA ASN A 98 3.26 15.08 -7.36
C ASN A 98 3.03 16.16 -8.43
N SER A 99 3.35 15.87 -9.69
CA SER A 99 3.17 16.83 -10.78
C SER A 99 1.72 16.93 -11.23
N ASP A 100 1.32 18.13 -11.64
CA ASP A 100 -0.02 18.38 -12.20
C ASP A 100 -0.30 17.49 -13.43
N VAL A 101 0.73 17.19 -14.23
CA VAL A 101 0.61 16.30 -15.39
C VAL A 101 0.18 14.89 -14.96
N PHE A 102 0.85 14.34 -13.95
CA PHE A 102 0.55 13.02 -13.43
C PHE A 102 -0.83 12.99 -12.75
N ILE A 103 -1.08 13.94 -11.84
CA ILE A 103 -2.33 14.02 -11.07
C ILE A 103 -3.53 14.21 -12.01
N SER A 104 -3.45 15.14 -12.96
CA SER A 104 -4.55 15.41 -13.91
C SER A 104 -4.84 14.21 -14.82
N PHE A 105 -3.80 13.46 -15.23
CA PHE A 105 -3.96 12.25 -16.01
C PHE A 105 -4.73 11.18 -15.23
N PHE A 106 -4.29 10.85 -14.01
CA PHE A 106 -4.93 9.82 -13.21
C PHE A 106 -6.32 10.25 -12.71
N ARG A 107 -6.55 11.54 -12.50
CA ARG A 107 -7.88 12.09 -12.23
C ARG A 107 -8.85 11.77 -13.37
N LYS A 108 -8.48 12.15 -14.61
CA LYS A 108 -9.30 11.86 -15.80
C LYS A 108 -9.52 10.36 -15.99
N LEU A 109 -8.47 9.55 -15.82
CA LEU A 109 -8.55 8.10 -15.96
C LEU A 109 -9.54 7.47 -14.97
N GLN A 110 -9.52 7.89 -13.71
CA GLN A 110 -10.45 7.43 -12.68
C GLN A 110 -11.89 7.83 -13.04
N GLN A 111 -12.12 9.09 -13.43
CA GLN A 111 -13.45 9.59 -13.82
C GLN A 111 -14.02 8.87 -15.03
N GLU A 112 -13.23 8.70 -16.10
CA GLU A 112 -13.67 8.00 -17.31
C GLU A 112 -13.98 6.52 -17.05
N THR A 113 -13.15 5.85 -16.23
CA THR A 113 -13.36 4.44 -15.88
C THR A 113 -14.71 4.21 -15.21
N PHE A 114 -15.03 5.04 -14.22
CA PHE A 114 -16.26 4.90 -13.45
C PHE A 114 -17.43 5.71 -14.03
N LYS A 115 -17.22 6.39 -15.17
CA LYS A 115 -18.20 7.27 -15.83
C LYS A 115 -18.74 8.35 -14.89
N ILE A 116 -17.88 8.91 -14.05
CA ILE A 116 -18.22 9.96 -13.07
C ILE A 116 -17.80 11.31 -13.64
N GLN A 117 -18.77 12.18 -13.90
CA GLN A 117 -18.50 13.56 -14.31
C GLN A 117 -18.11 14.42 -13.11
N THR A 118 -17.35 15.49 -13.36
CA THR A 118 -17.07 16.52 -12.35
C THR A 118 -18.36 17.26 -12.02
N GLN A 119 -18.80 17.16 -10.78
CA GLN A 119 -19.95 17.88 -10.25
C GLN A 119 -19.79 18.07 -8.74
N GLN A 120 -20.56 19.01 -8.18
CA GLN A 120 -20.65 19.13 -6.72
C GLN A 120 -21.36 17.92 -6.13
N ALA A 121 -20.87 17.46 -4.98
CA ALA A 121 -21.37 16.31 -4.27
C ALA A 121 -21.07 16.42 -2.77
N PHE A 122 -21.73 15.59 -1.98
CA PHE A 122 -21.42 15.43 -0.57
C PHE A 122 -20.61 14.16 -0.35
N LEU A 123 -19.59 14.25 0.50
CA LEU A 123 -18.82 13.12 0.97
C LEU A 123 -18.85 13.08 2.49
N ASP A 124 -19.18 11.91 3.04
CA ASP A 124 -19.12 11.67 4.49
C ASP A 124 -17.77 11.07 4.83
N VAL A 125 -16.99 11.78 5.65
CA VAL A 125 -15.68 11.31 6.13
C VAL A 125 -15.73 11.04 7.62
N TYR A 126 -15.43 9.79 7.98
CA TYR A 126 -15.59 9.25 9.32
C TYR A 126 -14.36 9.54 10.18
N LEU A 127 -14.63 9.98 11.40
CA LEU A 127 -13.67 10.07 12.49
C LEU A 127 -13.51 8.69 13.15
N PRO A 128 -12.42 8.48 13.90
CA PRO A 128 -12.19 7.18 14.53
C PRO A 128 -13.23 6.76 15.57
N ASP A 129 -14.03 7.69 16.10
CA ASP A 129 -15.14 7.39 17.03
C ASP A 129 -16.46 7.01 16.33
N GLY A 130 -16.43 6.84 15.00
CA GLY A 130 -17.60 6.47 14.21
C GLY A 130 -18.51 7.63 13.79
N ARG A 131 -18.31 8.84 14.33
CA ARG A 131 -18.99 10.04 13.81
C ARG A 131 -18.45 10.39 12.43
N TYR A 132 -19.23 11.11 11.63
CA TYR A 132 -18.78 11.57 10.31
C TYR A 132 -18.97 13.07 10.14
N LEU A 133 -18.12 13.65 9.29
CA LEU A 133 -18.21 15.01 8.81
C LEU A 133 -18.68 14.99 7.37
N ARG A 134 -19.85 15.57 7.11
CA ARG A 134 -20.31 15.80 5.74
C ARG A 134 -19.59 17.02 5.17
N ILE A 135 -18.90 16.82 4.05
CA ILE A 135 -18.16 17.88 3.35
C ILE A 135 -18.72 18.05 1.94
N ASP A 136 -18.76 19.30 1.49
CA ASP A 136 -19.03 19.65 0.09
C ASP A 136 -17.72 19.49 -0.69
N VAL A 137 -17.78 18.68 -1.75
CA VAL A 137 -16.63 18.31 -2.58
C VAL A 137 -17.03 18.28 -4.04
N GLN A 138 -16.06 18.51 -4.91
CA GLN A 138 -16.21 18.06 -6.29
C GLN A 138 -15.92 16.56 -6.35
N THR A 139 -16.64 15.83 -7.19
CA THR A 139 -16.36 14.41 -7.46
C THR A 139 -14.94 14.15 -7.98
N SER A 140 -14.25 15.20 -8.46
CA SER A 140 -12.86 15.21 -8.90
C SER A 140 -11.84 15.70 -7.87
N ASP A 141 -12.25 15.97 -6.64
CA ASP A 141 -11.32 16.37 -5.57
C ASP A 141 -10.42 15.20 -5.16
N THR A 142 -9.16 15.51 -4.92
CA THR A 142 -8.13 14.55 -4.53
C THR A 142 -8.19 14.22 -3.04
N ALA A 143 -7.59 13.11 -2.62
CA ALA A 143 -7.51 12.73 -1.22
C ALA A 143 -6.75 13.76 -0.38
N GLU A 144 -5.71 14.36 -0.95
CA GLU A 144 -5.00 15.50 -0.34
C GLU A 144 -5.96 16.68 -0.10
N ARG A 145 -6.71 17.09 -1.14
CA ARG A 145 -7.66 18.20 -1.03
C ARG A 145 -8.75 17.94 0.00
N VAL A 146 -9.31 16.73 0.00
CA VAL A 146 -10.32 16.32 0.98
C VAL A 146 -9.76 16.35 2.39
N LEU A 147 -8.53 15.87 2.59
CA LEU A 147 -7.86 15.88 3.89
C LEU A 147 -7.62 17.31 4.39
N GLU A 148 -7.23 18.25 3.52
CA GLU A 148 -7.12 19.67 3.86
C GLU A 148 -8.45 20.27 4.33
N VAL A 149 -9.53 20.02 3.59
CA VAL A 149 -10.88 20.53 3.92
C VAL A 149 -11.34 20.01 5.28
N ILE A 150 -11.13 18.72 5.56
CA ILE A 150 -11.47 18.12 6.85
C ILE A 150 -10.61 18.71 7.96
N SER A 151 -9.30 18.83 7.73
CA SER A 151 -8.35 19.38 8.70
C SER A 151 -8.73 20.80 9.10
N TYR A 152 -9.17 21.62 8.13
CA TYR A 152 -9.71 22.94 8.41
C TYR A 152 -10.99 22.89 9.25
N LYS A 153 -11.95 22.02 8.90
CA LYS A 153 -13.22 21.89 9.64
C LYS A 153 -13.06 21.40 11.09
N ILE A 154 -12.05 20.60 11.37
CA ILE A 154 -11.76 20.10 12.73
C ILE A 154 -10.71 20.93 13.47
N GLU A 155 -10.25 22.04 12.88
CA GLU A 155 -9.22 22.92 13.45
C GLU A 155 -7.90 22.17 13.73
N LEU A 156 -7.51 21.25 12.85
CA LEU A 156 -6.21 20.61 12.89
C LEU A 156 -5.15 21.54 12.28
N SER A 157 -4.04 21.75 13.00
CA SER A 157 -2.93 22.55 12.51
C SER A 157 -2.39 22.02 11.17
N ARG A 158 -2.09 22.94 10.23
CA ARG A 158 -1.58 22.61 8.89
C ARG A 158 -0.32 21.76 8.93
N GLU A 159 0.55 22.00 9.89
CA GLU A 159 1.80 21.26 10.06
C GLU A 159 1.56 19.78 10.40
N LEU A 160 0.45 19.50 11.09
CA LEU A 160 0.09 18.18 11.58
C LEU A 160 -0.69 17.33 10.56
N ILE A 161 -1.19 17.93 9.47
CA ILE A 161 -1.97 17.22 8.43
C ILE A 161 -1.20 16.01 7.89
N ARG A 162 0.12 16.14 7.71
CA ARG A 162 1.02 15.09 7.20
C ARG A 162 1.08 13.81 8.04
N TYR A 163 0.64 13.86 9.30
CA TYR A 163 0.59 12.71 10.22
C TYR A 163 -0.73 11.94 10.14
N PHE A 164 -1.67 12.41 9.32
CA PHE A 164 -2.95 11.77 9.08
C PHE A 164 -3.09 11.38 7.61
N GLY A 165 -3.98 10.44 7.34
CA GLY A 165 -4.32 10.01 6.00
C GLY A 165 -5.79 9.64 5.90
N LEU A 166 -6.29 9.60 4.67
CA LEU A 166 -7.60 9.04 4.36
C LEU A 166 -7.47 7.56 4.03
N PHE A 167 -8.37 6.77 4.58
CA PHE A 167 -8.42 5.33 4.43
C PHE A 167 -9.77 4.89 3.90
N LEU A 168 -9.77 3.89 3.04
CA LEU A 168 -10.95 3.12 2.71
C LEU A 168 -11.12 2.05 3.78
N ILE A 169 -12.22 2.12 4.52
CA ILE A 169 -12.53 1.24 5.65
C ILE A 169 -13.79 0.46 5.28
N HIS A 170 -13.77 -0.85 5.47
CA HIS A 170 -14.96 -1.69 5.37
C HIS A 170 -15.53 -1.88 6.76
N ASP A 171 -16.80 -1.50 6.92
CA ASP A 171 -17.59 -1.70 8.12
C ASP A 171 -18.31 -3.05 8.02
N HIS A 172 -18.07 -3.95 8.96
CA HIS A 172 -18.70 -5.26 8.97
C HIS A 172 -19.99 -5.19 9.80
N ASN A 173 -21.01 -5.92 9.38
CA ASN A 173 -22.32 -5.94 10.06
C ASN A 173 -22.28 -6.37 11.55
N ASN A 174 -21.15 -6.93 12.02
CA ASN A 174 -20.91 -7.34 13.40
C ASN A 174 -20.25 -6.24 14.27
N GLY A 175 -20.15 -5.01 13.76
CA GLY A 175 -19.50 -3.89 14.45
C GLY A 175 -17.96 -3.90 14.35
N GLN A 176 -17.38 -4.85 13.63
CA GLN A 176 -15.94 -4.86 13.34
C GLN A 176 -15.63 -3.94 12.17
N ILE A 177 -14.44 -3.34 12.17
CA ILE A 177 -13.92 -2.59 11.03
C ILE A 177 -12.65 -3.24 10.47
N SER A 178 -12.46 -3.15 9.16
CA SER A 178 -11.19 -3.49 8.52
C SER A 178 -10.71 -2.38 7.61
N VAL A 179 -9.46 -1.96 7.78
CA VAL A 179 -8.83 -0.98 6.90
C VAL A 179 -8.48 -1.67 5.59
N LEU A 180 -9.08 -1.31 4.47
CA LEU A 180 -8.75 -1.92 3.18
C LEU A 180 -7.47 -1.33 2.58
N LYS A 181 -7.32 0.00 2.69
CA LYS A 181 -6.23 0.76 2.04
C LYS A 181 -6.11 2.18 2.58
N LYS A 182 -4.89 2.72 2.54
CA LYS A 182 -4.60 4.16 2.61
C LYS A 182 -4.71 4.78 1.22
N LEU A 183 -5.53 5.81 1.03
CA LEU A 183 -5.65 6.51 -0.25
C LEU A 183 -4.36 7.27 -0.56
N ALA A 184 -3.82 7.12 -1.76
CA ALA A 184 -2.76 7.99 -2.26
C ALA A 184 -3.30 9.40 -2.49
N GLU A 185 -2.42 10.41 -2.40
CA GLU A 185 -2.79 11.83 -2.39
C GLU A 185 -3.63 12.26 -3.60
N PHE A 186 -3.34 11.72 -4.78
CA PHE A 186 -4.03 12.03 -6.04
C PHE A 186 -5.28 11.18 -6.32
N GLU A 187 -5.57 10.18 -5.49
CA GLU A 187 -6.80 9.39 -5.63
C GLU A 187 -8.02 10.26 -5.36
N LEU A 188 -9.15 9.92 -5.95
CA LEU A 188 -10.39 10.67 -5.80
C LEU A 188 -11.28 9.95 -4.79
N PRO A 189 -11.42 10.42 -3.53
CA PRO A 189 -12.15 9.67 -2.49
C PRO A 189 -13.59 9.33 -2.88
N TYR A 190 -14.27 10.22 -3.59
CA TYR A 190 -15.62 9.99 -4.10
C TYR A 190 -15.67 8.81 -5.09
N VAL A 191 -14.72 8.76 -6.03
CA VAL A 191 -14.61 7.67 -7.00
C VAL A 191 -14.21 6.37 -6.32
N SER A 192 -13.22 6.41 -5.42
CA SER A 192 -12.76 5.24 -4.66
C SER A 192 -13.91 4.61 -3.87
N LEU A 193 -14.76 5.42 -3.23
CA LEU A 193 -15.93 4.94 -2.51
C LEU A 193 -16.97 4.27 -3.44
N ARG A 194 -17.28 4.91 -4.58
CA ARG A 194 -18.22 4.33 -5.57
C ARG A 194 -17.68 3.08 -6.24
N SER A 195 -16.36 2.99 -6.41
CA SER A 195 -15.69 1.85 -7.03
C SER A 195 -15.72 0.59 -6.16
N ALA A 196 -15.85 0.76 -4.84
CA ALA A 196 -15.69 -0.34 -3.89
C ALA A 196 -16.76 -1.43 -4.03
N LYS A 197 -17.91 -1.18 -4.68
CA LYS A 197 -19.06 -2.10 -4.92
C LYS A 197 -19.65 -2.82 -3.69
N GLU A 198 -18.97 -2.78 -2.55
CA GLU A 198 -19.42 -3.23 -1.23
C GLU A 198 -20.16 -2.06 -0.57
N SER A 199 -21.43 -2.28 -0.21
CA SER A 199 -22.30 -1.24 0.35
C SER A 199 -21.84 -0.70 1.71
N ALA A 200 -20.86 -1.35 2.36
CA ALA A 200 -20.40 -1.02 3.70
C ALA A 200 -19.02 -0.33 3.75
N CYS A 201 -18.46 0.05 2.60
CA CYS A 201 -17.23 0.84 2.58
C CYS A 201 -17.46 2.31 2.98
N LYS A 202 -16.48 2.89 3.68
CA LYS A 202 -16.48 4.27 4.20
C LYS A 202 -15.10 4.90 3.99
N ILE A 203 -15.06 6.22 3.88
CA ILE A 203 -13.80 6.99 3.92
C ILE A 203 -13.60 7.46 5.36
N GLY A 204 -12.45 7.13 5.97
CA GLY A 204 -12.13 7.55 7.33
C GLY A 204 -10.77 8.23 7.43
N ILE A 205 -10.65 9.19 8.36
CA ILE A 205 -9.36 9.78 8.74
C ILE A 205 -8.71 8.93 9.83
N ARG A 206 -7.43 8.60 9.67
CA ARG A 206 -6.63 7.91 10.71
C ARG A 206 -5.22 8.47 10.74
N LYS A 207 -4.54 8.27 11.87
CA LYS A 207 -3.09 8.44 11.99
C LYS A 207 -2.38 7.63 10.90
N TRP A 208 -1.37 8.23 10.26
CA TRP A 208 -0.53 7.61 9.24
C TRP A 208 0.96 7.80 9.54
N TYR A 209 1.39 7.18 10.62
CA TYR A 209 2.80 6.95 10.94
C TYR A 209 2.93 5.70 11.80
N MET A 210 4.08 5.02 11.69
CA MET A 210 4.26 3.67 12.25
C MET A 210 5.16 3.68 13.49
N ASP A 211 6.02 4.69 13.63
CA ASP A 211 6.82 4.93 14.83
C ASP A 211 6.00 5.65 15.92
N PRO A 212 5.70 5.00 17.06
CA PRO A 212 5.00 5.63 18.18
C PRO A 212 5.72 6.85 18.76
N SER A 213 7.04 7.00 18.55
CA SER A 213 7.82 8.14 19.05
C SER A 213 7.32 9.47 18.47
N LEU A 214 6.72 9.44 17.28
CA LEU A 214 6.15 10.62 16.61
C LEU A 214 4.91 11.17 17.30
N ASP A 215 4.26 10.40 18.19
CA ASP A 215 3.13 10.88 18.98
C ASP A 215 3.47 12.17 19.75
N LYS A 216 4.72 12.35 20.20
CA LYS A 216 5.17 13.55 20.93
C LYS A 216 4.95 14.84 20.14
N VAL A 217 5.05 14.80 18.81
CA VAL A 217 4.82 15.95 17.92
C VAL A 217 3.35 16.36 17.91
N LEU A 218 2.44 15.44 18.23
CA LEU A 218 1.01 15.64 18.19
C LEU A 218 0.40 15.99 19.56
N MET A 219 1.19 15.96 20.64
CA MET A 219 0.65 16.16 22.01
C MET A 219 0.29 17.61 22.32
N ASP A 220 0.93 18.59 21.66
CA ASP A 220 0.69 20.01 21.93
C ASP A 220 -0.56 20.56 21.24
N CYS A 221 -1.19 19.77 20.35
CA CYS A 221 -2.43 20.16 19.67
C CYS A 221 -3.63 19.37 20.20
N ARG A 222 -4.60 20.08 20.77
CA ARG A 222 -5.82 19.48 21.33
C ARG A 222 -6.58 18.61 20.33
N THR A 223 -6.69 19.04 19.08
CA THR A 223 -7.39 18.30 18.02
C THR A 223 -6.67 17.00 17.67
N SER A 224 -5.34 16.99 17.54
CA SER A 224 -4.60 15.76 17.29
C SER A 224 -4.64 14.81 18.47
N VAL A 225 -4.53 15.30 19.71
CA VAL A 225 -4.72 14.49 20.93
C VAL A 225 -6.11 13.84 20.92
N ASN A 226 -7.15 14.59 20.56
CA ASN A 226 -8.50 14.05 20.44
C ASN A 226 -8.58 12.95 19.37
N LEU A 227 -8.01 13.15 18.18
CA LEU A 227 -8.01 12.16 17.10
C LEU A 227 -7.27 10.88 17.49
N LEU A 228 -6.09 10.99 18.10
CA LEU A 228 -5.32 9.85 18.60
C LEU A 228 -6.10 9.11 19.68
N TYR A 229 -6.66 9.83 20.65
CA TYR A 229 -7.47 9.23 21.70
C TYR A 229 -8.66 8.45 21.12
N MET A 230 -9.43 9.06 20.23
CA MET A 230 -10.59 8.39 19.59
C MET A 230 -10.16 7.13 18.84
N GLN A 231 -9.03 7.18 18.12
CA GLN A 231 -8.53 6.02 17.39
C GLN A 231 -8.10 4.89 18.31
N VAL A 232 -7.40 5.20 19.40
CA VAL A 232 -6.91 4.18 20.33
C VAL A 232 -8.06 3.55 21.11
N VAL A 233 -9.10 4.32 21.47
CA VAL A 233 -10.32 3.76 22.08
C VAL A 233 -10.98 2.76 21.14
N GLN A 234 -11.16 3.11 19.86
CA GLN A 234 -11.67 2.17 18.86
C GLN A 234 -10.77 0.93 18.72
N GLU A 235 -9.45 1.10 18.68
CA GLU A 235 -8.51 -0.01 18.56
C GLU A 235 -8.50 -0.93 19.80
N LEU A 236 -8.78 -0.40 20.99
CA LEU A 236 -8.97 -1.19 22.22
C LEU A 236 -10.29 -1.97 22.19
N GLU A 237 -11.39 -1.37 21.73
CA GLU A 237 -12.67 -2.04 21.54
C GLU A 237 -12.56 -3.17 20.52
N MET A 238 -11.79 -2.94 19.45
CA MET A 238 -11.48 -3.92 18.40
C MET A 238 -10.43 -4.97 18.80
N SER A 239 -9.85 -4.87 20.00
CA SER A 239 -8.77 -5.74 20.49
C SER A 239 -7.51 -5.74 19.61
N TRP A 240 -7.23 -4.65 18.91
CA TRP A 240 -5.99 -4.45 18.14
C TRP A 240 -4.82 -4.12 19.06
N VAL A 241 -5.08 -3.34 20.12
CA VAL A 241 -4.13 -3.04 21.19
C VAL A 241 -4.40 -4.00 22.35
N LYS A 242 -3.33 -4.59 22.89
CA LYS A 242 -3.38 -5.62 23.94
C LYS A 242 -2.73 -5.08 25.23
N PRO A 243 -3.45 -4.30 26.05
CA PRO A 243 -2.98 -3.92 27.38
C PRO A 243 -2.98 -5.11 28.32
N THR A 244 -2.10 -5.10 29.34
CA THR A 244 -2.21 -6.02 30.49
C THR A 244 -3.50 -5.76 31.27
N GLU A 245 -3.91 -6.70 32.12
CA GLU A 245 -5.14 -6.53 32.92
C GLU A 245 -5.05 -5.29 33.84
N GLU A 246 -3.89 -5.05 34.44
CA GLU A 246 -3.63 -3.85 35.25
C GLU A 246 -3.71 -2.56 34.42
N GLN A 247 -3.12 -2.55 33.22
CA GLN A 247 -3.22 -1.43 32.30
C GLN A 247 -4.67 -1.19 31.89
N ARG A 248 -5.43 -2.25 31.58
CA ARG A 248 -6.85 -2.17 31.20
C ARG A 248 -7.69 -1.52 32.31
N GLN A 249 -7.49 -1.91 33.57
CA GLN A 249 -8.19 -1.29 34.70
C GLN A 249 -7.87 0.20 34.84
N LYS A 250 -6.59 0.58 34.73
CA LYS A 250 -6.17 1.99 34.76
C LYS A 250 -6.73 2.79 33.58
N LEU A 251 -6.73 2.22 32.38
CA LEU A 251 -7.30 2.84 31.17
C LEU A 251 -8.81 3.09 31.32
N LEU A 252 -9.57 2.13 31.89
CA LEU A 252 -11.00 2.31 32.18
C LEU A 252 -11.26 3.43 33.20
N MET A 253 -10.39 3.59 34.19
CA MET A 253 -10.48 4.72 35.14
C MET A 253 -10.17 6.05 34.46
N LEU A 254 -9.15 6.09 33.58
CA LEU A 254 -8.78 7.27 32.81
C LEU A 254 -9.83 7.66 31.76
N GLN A 255 -10.56 6.72 31.17
CA GLN A 255 -11.69 7.01 30.27
C GLN A 255 -12.83 7.77 30.96
N LYS A 256 -13.03 7.55 32.27
CA LYS A 256 -14.02 8.28 33.07
C LYS A 256 -13.54 9.69 33.44
N ALA A 257 -12.23 9.94 33.36
CA ALA A 257 -11.63 11.24 33.62
C ALA A 257 -11.49 12.06 32.33
N PRO A 258 -11.48 13.41 32.39
CA PRO A 258 -11.31 14.24 31.20
C PRO A 258 -9.86 14.26 30.65
N ASN A 259 -8.93 13.50 31.23
CA ASN A 259 -7.50 13.60 30.91
C ASN A 259 -7.05 12.60 29.83
N LYS A 260 -7.19 13.03 28.56
CA LYS A 260 -6.79 12.24 27.39
C LYS A 260 -5.29 12.06 27.24
N LEU A 261 -4.47 13.00 27.72
CA LEU A 261 -3.01 12.93 27.61
C LEU A 261 -2.46 11.77 28.45
N LYS A 262 -2.86 11.69 29.72
CA LYS A 262 -2.47 10.57 30.59
C LYS A 262 -2.95 9.22 30.07
N PHE A 263 -4.13 9.19 29.43
CA PHE A 263 -4.62 7.99 28.76
C PHE A 263 -3.68 7.56 27.62
N LEU A 264 -3.29 8.49 26.75
CA LEU A 264 -2.38 8.23 25.64
C LEU A 264 -0.96 7.86 26.09
N GLU A 265 -0.48 8.43 27.20
CA GLU A 265 0.81 8.05 27.80
C GLU A 265 0.80 6.60 28.28
N LEU A 266 -0.25 6.18 29.01
CA LEU A 266 -0.36 4.82 29.53
C LEU A 266 -0.52 3.78 28.42
N VAL A 267 -1.39 4.05 27.43
CA VAL A 267 -1.67 3.07 26.37
C VAL A 267 -0.50 2.87 25.41
N ARG A 268 0.43 3.84 25.33
CA ARG A 268 1.66 3.70 24.53
C ARG A 268 2.53 2.53 24.97
N GLU A 269 2.45 2.15 26.25
CA GLU A 269 3.17 1.02 26.83
C GLU A 269 2.49 -0.33 26.58
N SER A 270 1.31 -0.34 25.95
CA SER A 270 0.55 -1.56 25.67
C SER A 270 1.08 -2.31 24.43
N GLN A 271 0.97 -3.63 24.44
CA GLN A 271 1.36 -4.44 23.29
C GLN A 271 0.52 -4.07 22.06
N HIS A 272 1.16 -3.99 20.89
CA HIS A 272 0.56 -3.61 19.61
C HIS A 272 0.02 -2.18 19.52
N TYR A 273 0.36 -1.29 20.45
CA TYR A 273 0.06 0.14 20.30
C TYR A 273 0.70 0.72 19.02
N GLY A 274 -0.11 1.41 18.20
CA GLY A 274 0.34 2.02 16.94
C GLY A 274 0.49 1.04 15.77
N TYR A 275 0.05 -0.22 15.92
CA TYR A 275 0.04 -1.21 14.84
C TYR A 275 -1.26 -1.14 14.04
N ILE A 276 -1.17 -1.45 12.75
CA ILE A 276 -2.35 -1.76 11.93
C ILE A 276 -2.54 -3.27 11.90
N GLN A 277 -3.71 -3.73 12.31
CA GLN A 277 -4.10 -5.13 12.21
C GLN A 277 -4.78 -5.39 10.85
N LEU A 278 -4.35 -6.47 10.18
CA LEU A 278 -5.02 -7.00 9.00
C LEU A 278 -6.07 -8.05 9.39
N VAL A 279 -7.03 -8.26 8.51
CA VAL A 279 -7.98 -9.38 8.56
C VAL A 279 -7.18 -10.69 8.52
N PRO A 280 -7.56 -11.70 9.33
CA PRO A 280 -6.90 -13.01 9.31
C PRO A 280 -6.77 -13.57 7.90
N CYS A 281 -5.60 -14.11 7.61
CA CYS A 281 -5.23 -14.58 6.27
C CYS A 281 -4.45 -15.90 6.34
N SER A 282 -4.28 -16.61 5.23
CA SER A 282 -3.45 -17.82 5.23
C SER A 282 -1.97 -17.50 5.01
N CYS A 283 -1.10 -18.34 5.56
CA CYS A 283 0.35 -18.25 5.38
C CYS A 283 1.02 -19.62 5.27
N ASP A 284 2.24 -19.66 4.75
CA ASP A 284 3.06 -20.86 4.60
C ASP A 284 4.09 -21.06 5.73
N TYR A 285 4.08 -20.17 6.73
CA TYR A 285 5.00 -20.19 7.86
C TYR A 285 4.27 -20.53 9.17
N PRO A 286 4.86 -21.36 10.06
CA PRO A 286 6.08 -22.14 9.85
C PRO A 286 5.87 -23.37 8.94
N GLU A 287 4.62 -23.73 8.67
CA GLU A 287 4.21 -24.82 7.78
C GLU A 287 2.99 -24.42 6.93
N LEU A 288 2.72 -25.18 5.87
CA LEU A 288 1.61 -24.90 4.96
C LEU A 288 0.24 -25.03 5.65
N GLY A 289 -0.69 -24.16 5.27
CA GLY A 289 -2.07 -24.18 5.78
C GLY A 289 -2.26 -23.44 7.11
N CYS A 290 -1.27 -22.68 7.56
CA CYS A 290 -1.39 -21.82 8.73
C CYS A 290 -2.34 -20.64 8.46
N THR A 291 -3.00 -20.15 9.52
CA THR A 291 -3.76 -18.88 9.50
C THR A 291 -3.04 -17.86 10.37
N ALA A 292 -2.74 -16.68 9.84
CA ALA A 292 -2.08 -15.60 10.55
C ALA A 292 -3.01 -14.41 10.76
N THR A 293 -2.99 -13.84 11.96
CA THR A 293 -3.41 -12.45 12.21
C THR A 293 -2.16 -11.59 12.22
N ILE A 294 -2.10 -10.60 11.33
CA ILE A 294 -0.92 -9.78 11.10
C ILE A 294 -1.13 -8.41 11.73
N HIS A 295 -0.17 -7.97 12.54
CA HIS A 295 -0.03 -6.62 13.09
C HIS A 295 1.26 -6.01 12.53
N VAL A 296 1.17 -4.85 11.87
CA VAL A 296 2.35 -4.15 11.33
C VAL A 296 2.50 -2.78 11.96
N GLY A 297 3.69 -2.48 12.49
CA GLY A 297 3.99 -1.25 13.22
C GLY A 297 5.35 -1.35 13.92
N ASN A 298 5.84 -0.23 14.46
CA ASN A 298 7.05 -0.18 15.30
C ASN A 298 8.24 -1.04 14.80
N ASN A 299 8.61 -0.87 13.53
CA ASN A 299 9.73 -1.57 12.90
C ASN A 299 9.65 -3.11 12.87
N GLU A 300 8.44 -3.69 12.92
CA GLU A 300 8.23 -5.12 12.75
C GLU A 300 6.87 -5.50 12.13
N ILE A 301 6.76 -6.76 11.72
CA ILE A 301 5.49 -7.46 11.48
C ILE A 301 5.34 -8.48 12.61
N SER A 302 4.38 -8.28 13.51
CA SER A 302 4.01 -9.24 14.56
C SER A 302 2.85 -10.10 14.06
N CYS A 303 3.01 -11.42 14.12
CA CYS A 303 2.04 -12.38 13.63
C CYS A 303 1.59 -13.32 14.75
N CYS A 304 0.28 -13.45 14.93
CA CYS A 304 -0.32 -14.54 15.69
C CYS A 304 -0.72 -15.65 14.70
N ILE A 305 0.05 -16.73 14.67
CA ILE A 305 -0.08 -17.83 13.70
C ILE A 305 -0.75 -19.02 14.35
N LYS A 306 -1.89 -19.42 13.81
CA LYS A 306 -2.62 -20.63 14.14
C LYS A 306 -2.21 -21.76 13.19
N LEU A 307 -1.59 -22.80 13.73
CA LEU A 307 -1.18 -23.99 12.99
C LEU A 307 -2.39 -24.87 12.66
N PRO A 308 -2.29 -25.76 11.64
CA PRO A 308 -3.26 -26.82 11.39
C PRO A 308 -3.56 -27.69 12.62
N SER A 309 -2.58 -27.87 13.50
CA SER A 309 -2.73 -28.55 14.80
C SER A 309 -3.53 -27.76 15.85
N ASN A 310 -4.09 -26.60 15.48
CA ASN A 310 -4.82 -25.67 16.34
C ASN A 310 -3.98 -25.00 17.44
N GLN A 311 -2.65 -25.20 17.43
CA GLN A 311 -1.72 -24.48 18.28
C GLN A 311 -1.53 -23.04 17.78
N ILE A 312 -1.30 -22.11 18.71
CA ILE A 312 -1.04 -20.70 18.41
C ILE A 312 0.43 -20.40 18.69
N LYS A 313 1.12 -19.75 17.75
CA LYS A 313 2.48 -19.26 17.89
C LYS A 313 2.54 -17.77 17.57
N GLU A 314 3.18 -17.00 18.43
CA GLU A 314 3.50 -15.59 18.16
C GLU A 314 4.88 -15.50 17.50
N VAL A 315 4.97 -14.79 16.38
CA VAL A 315 6.19 -14.65 15.58
C VAL A 315 6.37 -13.19 15.19
N ASN A 316 7.57 -12.63 15.42
CA ASN A 316 7.88 -11.24 15.10
C ASN A 316 8.97 -11.16 14.02
N PHE A 317 8.61 -10.65 12.85
CA PHE A 317 9.53 -10.41 11.74
C PHE A 317 10.04 -8.98 11.80
N LYS A 318 11.32 -8.81 12.17
CA LYS A 318 11.95 -7.48 12.23
C LYS A 318 12.19 -6.94 10.81
N ILE A 319 11.83 -5.67 10.57
CA ILE A 319 11.95 -5.07 9.23
C ILE A 319 13.39 -5.05 8.71
N ASN A 320 14.38 -4.87 9.59
CA ASN A 320 15.80 -4.88 9.23
C ASN A 320 16.33 -6.24 8.73
N ARG A 321 15.56 -7.33 8.93
CA ARG A 321 15.86 -8.68 8.42
C ARG A 321 15.09 -9.02 7.15
N ILE A 322 14.25 -8.12 6.66
CA ILE A 322 13.55 -8.27 5.37
C ILE A 322 14.42 -7.65 4.28
N ARG A 323 14.83 -8.45 3.30
CA ARG A 323 15.62 -7.97 2.16
C ARG A 323 14.77 -7.31 1.09
N CYS A 324 13.63 -7.92 0.79
CA CYS A 324 12.65 -7.38 -0.13
C CYS A 324 11.27 -8.00 0.12
N TRP A 325 10.24 -7.40 -0.47
CA TRP A 325 8.92 -7.98 -0.52
C TRP A 325 8.29 -7.76 -1.88
N GLN A 326 7.37 -8.65 -2.25
CA GLN A 326 6.66 -8.62 -3.51
C GLN A 326 5.17 -8.82 -3.25
N VAL A 327 4.34 -8.07 -3.97
CA VAL A 327 2.88 -8.29 -4.02
C VAL A 327 2.53 -8.92 -5.36
N THR A 328 1.75 -10.00 -5.32
CA THR A 328 1.37 -10.78 -6.50
C THR A 328 -0.15 -10.90 -6.58
N PHE A 329 -0.68 -10.77 -7.80
CA PHE A 329 -2.04 -11.15 -8.14
C PHE A 329 -2.03 -12.62 -8.59
N LEU A 330 -2.73 -13.47 -7.86
CA LEU A 330 -2.88 -14.90 -8.19
C LEU A 330 -4.07 -15.16 -9.11
N GLY A 331 -4.85 -14.13 -9.47
CA GLY A 331 -6.00 -14.21 -10.39
C GLY A 331 -7.35 -14.20 -9.68
N SER A 332 -8.42 -14.29 -10.47
CA SER A 332 -9.81 -14.44 -10.01
C SER A 332 -10.35 -15.75 -10.59
N ILE A 333 -10.86 -16.65 -9.73
CA ILE A 333 -11.43 -17.94 -10.18
C ILE A 333 -12.76 -17.73 -10.93
N LEU A 334 -13.39 -16.57 -10.78
CA LEU A 334 -14.69 -16.24 -11.37
C LEU A 334 -14.59 -14.84 -11.97
N GLY A 335 -14.58 -14.74 -13.30
CA GLY A 335 -14.31 -13.52 -14.09
C GLY A 335 -15.17 -12.27 -13.83
N HIS A 336 -15.90 -12.18 -12.73
CA HIS A 336 -16.71 -11.03 -12.34
C HIS A 336 -16.67 -10.82 -10.82
N GLY A 337 -15.57 -10.30 -10.27
CA GLY A 337 -15.47 -10.01 -8.83
C GLY A 337 -14.29 -9.15 -8.39
N LEU A 338 -14.38 -8.62 -7.16
CA LEU A 338 -13.25 -8.10 -6.37
C LEU A 338 -12.58 -9.19 -5.52
N ASP A 339 -13.02 -10.45 -5.63
CA ASP A 339 -12.33 -11.62 -5.08
C ASP A 339 -11.04 -11.86 -5.86
N GLN A 340 -10.08 -11.01 -5.53
CA GLN A 340 -8.70 -11.04 -5.99
C GLN A 340 -7.93 -11.87 -4.97
N PHE A 341 -7.36 -12.98 -5.40
CA PHE A 341 -6.37 -13.67 -4.61
C PHE A 341 -5.08 -12.86 -4.68
N LEU A 342 -4.80 -12.14 -3.59
CA LEU A 342 -3.60 -11.35 -3.43
C LEU A 342 -2.65 -12.06 -2.48
N GLU A 343 -1.37 -11.95 -2.81
CA GLU A 343 -0.29 -12.58 -2.09
C GLU A 343 0.79 -11.55 -1.82
N LEU A 344 1.31 -11.51 -0.59
CA LEU A 344 2.51 -10.77 -0.24
C LEU A 344 3.58 -11.75 0.19
N ARG A 345 4.73 -11.72 -0.48
CA ARG A 345 5.91 -12.51 -0.12
C ARG A 345 6.98 -11.63 0.47
N ILE A 346 7.58 -12.02 1.58
CA ILE A 346 8.76 -11.37 2.15
C ILE A 346 9.96 -12.32 2.06
N GLU A 347 11.12 -11.79 1.68
CA GLU A 347 12.39 -12.51 1.77
C GLU A 347 13.02 -12.15 3.12
N TYR A 348 12.98 -13.08 4.07
CA TYR A 348 13.38 -12.87 5.46
C TYR A 348 14.64 -13.66 5.79
N ASN A 349 15.58 -13.02 6.52
CA ASN A 349 16.75 -13.69 7.07
C ASN A 349 16.40 -14.36 8.40
N GLU A 350 16.37 -15.68 8.39
CA GLU A 350 16.19 -16.51 9.59
C GLU A 350 17.44 -17.35 9.81
N SER A 351 18.19 -17.05 10.88
CA SER A 351 19.41 -17.77 11.26
C SER A 351 20.41 -17.91 10.10
N ASP A 352 20.73 -16.77 9.47
CA ASP A 352 21.64 -16.64 8.33
C ASP A 352 21.20 -17.34 7.04
N LYS A 353 19.93 -17.78 6.97
CA LYS A 353 19.31 -18.32 5.76
C LYS A 353 18.19 -17.42 5.27
N TRP A 354 18.25 -17.06 3.99
CA TRP A 354 17.18 -16.32 3.32
C TRP A 354 16.05 -17.27 2.95
N LYS A 355 14.83 -16.97 3.41
CA LYS A 355 13.62 -17.73 3.12
C LYS A 355 12.53 -16.81 2.64
N TRP A 356 11.73 -17.29 1.69
CA TRP A 356 10.49 -16.64 1.31
C TRP A 356 9.37 -17.08 2.26
N ILE A 357 8.64 -16.09 2.78
CA ILE A 357 7.44 -16.30 3.58
C ILE A 357 6.28 -15.63 2.86
N VAL A 358 5.16 -16.33 2.76
CA VAL A 358 4.03 -15.96 1.93
C VAL A 358 2.79 -15.75 2.79
N PHE A 359 2.14 -14.61 2.59
CA PHE A 359 0.83 -14.27 3.17
C PHE A 359 -0.20 -14.08 2.05
N ASN A 360 -1.26 -14.89 2.04
CA ASN A 360 -2.36 -14.76 1.10
C ASN A 360 -3.46 -13.91 1.71
N THR A 361 -3.42 -12.60 1.46
CA THR A 361 -4.33 -11.61 2.07
C THR A 361 -4.87 -10.64 1.05
N LYS A 362 -6.18 -10.34 1.13
CA LYS A 362 -6.82 -9.28 0.34
C LYS A 362 -6.23 -7.89 0.65
N GLN A 363 -5.53 -7.74 1.77
CA GLN A 363 -4.88 -6.50 2.22
C GLN A 363 -3.37 -6.45 1.91
N ALA A 364 -2.88 -7.23 0.93
CA ALA A 364 -1.46 -7.27 0.57
C ALA A 364 -0.88 -5.87 0.25
N PHE A 365 -1.66 -5.01 -0.41
CA PHE A 365 -1.25 -3.64 -0.72
C PHE A 365 -1.20 -2.73 0.51
N LEU A 366 -2.09 -2.92 1.47
CA LEU A 366 -2.03 -2.21 2.74
C LEU A 366 -0.76 -2.60 3.49
N LEU A 367 -0.47 -3.90 3.64
CA LEU A 367 0.76 -4.37 4.28
C LEU A 367 2.01 -3.84 3.57
N SER A 368 2.05 -3.89 2.24
CA SER A 368 3.12 -3.28 1.44
C SER A 368 3.25 -1.78 1.69
N SER A 369 2.13 -1.05 1.83
CA SER A 369 2.15 0.38 2.14
C SER A 369 2.67 0.67 3.55
N CYS A 370 2.33 -0.16 4.53
CA CYS A 370 2.85 -0.07 5.89
C CYS A 370 4.36 -0.31 5.92
N LEU A 371 4.85 -1.36 5.24
CA LEU A 371 6.29 -1.65 5.11
C LEU A 371 7.06 -0.47 4.51
N LYS A 372 6.56 0.09 3.41
CA LYS A 372 7.16 1.28 2.80
C LYS A 372 7.14 2.48 3.76
N LYS A 373 6.08 2.64 4.55
CA LYS A 373 5.95 3.75 5.51
C LYS A 373 6.99 3.64 6.62
N ILE A 374 7.15 2.44 7.20
CA ILE A 374 8.20 2.15 8.19
C ILE A 374 9.58 2.53 7.63
N ILE A 375 9.93 2.05 6.44
CA ILE A 375 11.23 2.32 5.83
C ILE A 375 11.41 3.82 5.56
N SER A 376 10.37 4.51 5.09
CA SER A 376 10.44 5.96 4.87
C SER A 376 10.69 6.74 6.16
N GLU A 377 10.12 6.31 7.28
CA GLU A 377 10.32 6.94 8.58
C GLU A 377 11.74 6.69 9.11
N GLN A 378 12.25 5.47 8.97
CA GLN A 378 13.63 5.12 9.33
C GLN A 378 14.66 5.96 8.57
N LEU A 379 14.47 6.12 7.25
CA LEU A 379 15.36 6.94 6.42
C LEU A 379 15.35 8.41 6.87
N MET A 380 14.18 8.96 7.21
CA MET A 380 14.07 10.33 7.72
C MET A 380 14.75 10.50 9.08
N THR A 381 14.65 9.51 9.98
CA THR A 381 15.34 9.56 11.27
C THR A 381 16.86 9.49 11.12
N THR A 382 17.38 8.64 10.23
CA THR A 382 18.83 8.55 9.97
C THR A 382 19.35 9.86 9.37
N THR A 383 18.67 10.45 8.39
CA THR A 383 19.10 11.73 7.80
C THR A 383 19.11 12.88 8.82
N LYS A 384 18.15 12.92 9.76
CA LYS A 384 18.15 13.92 10.83
C LYS A 384 19.31 13.70 11.81
N ASN A 385 19.56 12.46 12.21
CA ASN A 385 20.67 12.14 13.10
C ASN A 385 22.03 12.42 12.44
N ASP A 386 22.17 12.16 11.13
CA ASP A 386 23.39 12.47 10.38
C ASP A 386 23.61 13.99 10.25
N GLN A 387 22.53 14.78 10.14
CA GLN A 387 22.60 16.25 10.15
C GLN A 387 22.91 16.80 11.53
N GLU A 388 22.37 16.21 12.60
CA GLU A 388 22.67 16.61 13.99
C GLU A 388 24.12 16.24 14.39
N MET A 389 24.63 15.07 13.98
CA MET A 389 26.04 14.68 14.18
C MET A 389 27.04 15.52 13.37
N GLN A 390 26.59 16.23 12.33
CA GLN A 390 27.43 17.17 11.57
C GLN A 390 27.47 18.58 12.17
N ILE A 391 26.68 18.86 13.20
CA ILE A 391 26.61 20.18 13.86
C ILE A 391 27.52 20.25 15.12
N GLU A 392 28.14 19.14 15.54
CA GLU A 392 29.19 19.18 16.57
C GLU A 392 30.55 19.59 15.98
N HIS A 393 31.22 20.51 16.68
CA HIS A 393 32.40 21.30 16.26
C HIS A 393 33.49 20.54 15.48
N PRO A 394 34.09 21.14 14.43
CA PRO A 394 35.20 20.53 13.72
C PRO A 394 36.50 20.69 14.51
N GLU A 395 36.92 19.65 15.23
CA GLU A 395 38.34 19.48 15.55
C GLU A 395 39.06 18.85 14.37
N LEU A 396 40.10 19.56 13.94
CA LEU A 396 40.97 19.25 12.83
C LEU A 396 41.84 18.04 13.18
N ASP A 397 41.56 16.84 12.65
CA ASP A 397 42.63 15.93 12.26
C ASP A 397 42.24 14.79 11.28
N THR A 398 43.03 14.75 10.21
CA THR A 398 43.28 13.72 9.17
C THR A 398 42.31 12.52 9.01
N ALA A 399 41.29 12.69 8.16
CA ALA A 399 40.37 11.62 7.75
C ALA A 399 40.97 10.68 6.68
N LYS A 400 41.21 9.42 7.06
CA LYS A 400 41.24 8.28 6.12
C LYS A 400 39.81 8.00 5.64
N LYS A 401 39.57 8.10 4.33
CA LYS A 401 38.31 7.73 3.67
C LYS A 401 37.98 6.25 3.90
N VAL A 402 37.03 5.97 4.78
CA VAL A 402 36.31 4.68 4.79
C VAL A 402 35.03 4.88 3.98
N SER A 403 35.01 4.31 2.77
CA SER A 403 33.85 4.24 1.91
C SER A 403 32.88 3.18 2.46
N ILE A 404 31.81 3.59 3.10
CA ILE A 404 30.69 2.69 3.46
C ILE A 404 29.61 2.85 2.39
N ARG A 405 29.38 1.78 1.61
CA ARG A 405 28.28 1.70 0.63
C ARG A 405 26.95 1.49 1.38
N PRO A 406 25.87 2.22 1.05
CA PRO A 406 24.55 1.93 1.60
C PRO A 406 24.04 0.58 1.09
N SER A 407 23.55 -0.25 2.01
CA SER A 407 22.90 -1.53 1.73
C SER A 407 21.69 -1.32 0.82
N GLN A 408 21.82 -1.74 -0.43
CA GLN A 408 20.75 -1.70 -1.42
C GLN A 408 19.67 -2.73 -1.07
N ILE A 409 18.60 -2.28 -0.41
CA ILE A 409 17.32 -2.99 -0.41
C ILE A 409 16.77 -2.90 -1.83
N PHE A 410 16.87 -4.00 -2.59
CA PHE A 410 16.36 -4.07 -3.95
C PHE A 410 14.84 -4.27 -3.93
N HIS A 411 14.11 -3.32 -4.52
CA HIS A 411 12.72 -3.53 -4.91
C HIS A 411 12.70 -4.47 -6.13
N SER A 412 12.54 -5.77 -5.91
CA SER A 412 12.42 -6.73 -7.02
C SER A 412 11.07 -6.57 -7.72
N GLY A 413 11.14 -6.44 -9.05
CA GLY A 413 9.98 -6.33 -9.93
C GLY A 413 9.21 -7.64 -10.07
N PHE A 414 7.95 -7.51 -10.48
CA PHE A 414 7.00 -8.60 -10.68
C PHE A 414 7.42 -9.57 -11.80
N LYS A 415 7.29 -10.88 -11.58
CA LYS A 415 7.29 -11.92 -12.62
C LYS A 415 5.99 -12.72 -12.53
N SER A 416 5.18 -12.67 -13.59
CA SER A 416 3.99 -13.52 -13.74
C SER A 416 4.42 -14.97 -14.01
N ARG A 417 4.05 -15.93 -13.15
CA ARG A 417 4.16 -17.37 -13.48
C ARG A 417 2.80 -17.89 -13.96
N LYS A 418 2.77 -18.49 -15.15
CA LYS A 418 1.64 -19.30 -15.65
C LYS A 418 1.75 -20.68 -15.01
N TRP A 419 0.70 -21.17 -14.35
CA TRP A 419 0.63 -22.56 -13.93
C TRP A 419 0.00 -23.38 -15.05
N LEU A 420 0.78 -24.23 -15.71
CA LEU A 420 0.26 -25.29 -16.56
C LEU A 420 -0.04 -26.48 -15.65
N HIS A 421 -1.31 -26.88 -15.60
CA HIS A 421 -1.69 -28.18 -15.06
C HIS A 421 -1.14 -29.28 -15.99
N SER A 422 -0.34 -30.18 -15.43
CA SER A 422 -0.11 -31.51 -15.99
C SER A 422 -0.05 -32.52 -14.85
N SER A 423 -0.97 -33.45 -14.88
CA SER A 423 -1.11 -34.60 -14.00
C SER A 423 -0.19 -35.75 -14.45
N ARG A 424 0.61 -36.32 -13.51
CA ARG A 424 1.27 -37.66 -13.45
C ARG A 424 1.99 -38.17 -14.73
N SER A 425 3.20 -38.72 -14.69
CA SER A 425 3.66 -39.91 -13.95
C SER A 425 5.20 -40.03 -13.95
N ASN A 426 5.73 -40.85 -13.04
CA ASN A 426 7.14 -41.27 -12.93
C ASN A 426 7.68 -41.89 -14.23
N GLU A 427 8.96 -41.68 -14.55
CA GLU A 427 10.03 -42.71 -14.65
C GLU A 427 11.34 -42.09 -15.17
N ASP A 428 12.41 -42.86 -14.96
CA ASP A 428 13.84 -42.56 -14.93
C ASP A 428 14.53 -41.95 -16.16
N ASP A 429 15.75 -41.47 -15.86
CA ASP A 429 17.01 -41.61 -16.62
C ASP A 429 17.52 -40.58 -17.64
N CYS A 430 18.85 -40.40 -17.51
CA CYS A 430 19.88 -39.89 -18.43
C CYS A 430 19.96 -38.36 -18.67
N VAL A 431 21.00 -37.64 -18.23
CA VAL A 431 22.46 -37.70 -18.52
C VAL A 431 22.85 -36.77 -19.70
N PHE A 432 23.94 -36.00 -19.49
CA PHE A 432 24.70 -35.14 -20.42
C PHE A 432 24.05 -33.79 -20.83
N GLU A 433 24.76 -32.66 -20.99
CA GLU A 433 26.17 -32.30 -20.84
C GLU A 433 26.26 -30.76 -20.83
N LYS A 434 27.41 -30.27 -20.35
CA LYS A 434 27.86 -28.87 -20.50
C LYS A 434 27.91 -28.46 -21.97
N ILE A 435 27.48 -27.23 -22.28
CA ILE A 435 28.17 -26.38 -23.27
C ILE A 435 28.23 -24.96 -22.70
N SER A 436 29.45 -24.43 -22.63
CA SER A 436 29.87 -23.13 -22.11
C SER A 436 29.79 -22.02 -23.16
N GLU A 437 29.89 -20.79 -22.65
CA GLU A 437 30.10 -19.53 -23.37
C GLU A 437 31.19 -19.62 -24.42
N GLU A 438 30.82 -19.34 -25.68
CA GLU A 438 31.57 -18.61 -26.70
C GLU A 438 30.71 -18.68 -27.97
N ASP A 439 29.86 -17.66 -28.19
CA ASP A 439 29.34 -17.23 -29.49
C ASP A 439 28.44 -15.98 -29.31
N LEU A 440 29.11 -14.82 -29.20
CA LEU A 440 28.68 -13.44 -29.50
C LEU A 440 27.44 -12.82 -28.83
#